data_AF-V9IAY3-F1
#
_entry.id   AF-V9IAY3-F1
#
_cell.length_a   1.000
_cell.length_b   1.000
_cell.length_c   1.000
_cell.angle_alpha   90.00
_cell.angle_beta   90.00
_cell.angle_gamma   90.00
#
_symmetry.space_group_name_H-M   'P 1'
#
loop_
_entity.id
_entity.type
_entity.pdbx_description
1 polymer ?
#
loop_
_entity_poly.entity_id
_entity_poly.type
_entity_poly.pdbx_seq_one_letter_code
_entity_poly.pdbx_strand_id
1 'polypeptide(L)' 'MKSIGASIYKKHFPGCENEIFDSTNYWKCYIQHLTLTSYHPAGTCRMGDVVDQTFK' A
#
# COMPACT_ATOMS: atom_id res chain seq x y z
N MET A 1 -13.96 13.15 -12.35
CA MET A 1 -12.61 13.67 -12.04
C MET A 1 -12.10 14.63 -13.11
N LYS A 2 -11.93 14.23 -14.38
CA LYS A 2 -11.55 15.18 -15.45
C LYS A 2 -12.58 16.31 -15.67
N SER A 3 -13.87 15.99 -15.58
CA SER A 3 -14.98 16.96 -15.71
C SER A 3 -14.99 18.06 -14.65
N ILE A 4 -14.32 17.86 -13.52
CA ILE A 4 -14.15 18.87 -12.46
C ILE A 4 -12.75 19.50 -12.48
N GLY A 5 -11.98 19.31 -13.56
CA GLY A 5 -10.62 19.86 -13.70
C GLY A 5 -9.54 19.14 -12.89
N ALA A 6 -9.80 17.95 -12.34
CA ALA A 6 -8.80 17.23 -11.56
C ALA A 6 -7.67 16.66 -12.44
N SER A 7 -6.43 16.77 -11.97
CA SER A 7 -5.22 16.21 -12.59
C SER A 7 -4.45 15.34 -11.61
N ILE A 8 -3.65 14.41 -12.13
CA ILE A 8 -2.72 13.62 -11.31
C ILE A 8 -1.66 14.54 -10.70
N TYR A 9 -1.36 14.35 -9.42
CA TYR A 9 -0.27 15.04 -8.74
C TYR A 9 1.08 14.45 -9.17
N LYS A 10 1.79 15.16 -10.05
CA LYS A 10 3.05 14.69 -10.66
C LYS A 10 4.31 15.04 -9.88
N LYS A 11 4.19 15.72 -8.74
CA LYS A 11 5.36 16.05 -7.92
C LYS A 11 5.87 14.76 -7.26
N HIS A 12 7.16 14.51 -7.39
CA HIS A 12 7.80 13.38 -6.72
C HIS A 12 7.57 13.41 -5.20
N PHE A 13 7.45 12.21 -4.63
CA PHE A 13 7.41 12.05 -3.19
C PHE A 13 8.82 12.28 -2.63
N PRO A 14 8.98 12.96 -1.47
CA PRO A 14 10.28 13.17 -0.85
C PRO A 14 11.05 11.86 -0.67
N GLY A 15 12.24 11.75 -1.26
CA GLY A 15 13.08 10.54 -1.25
C GLY A 15 12.97 9.66 -2.51
N CYS A 16 12.03 9.95 -3.41
CA CYS A 16 11.83 9.18 -4.65
C CYS A 16 12.16 9.98 -5.92
N GLU A 17 12.87 11.11 -5.81
CA GLU A 17 13.12 12.06 -6.91
C GLU A 17 13.95 11.47 -8.05
N ASN A 18 14.74 10.43 -7.79
CA ASN A 18 15.58 9.76 -8.78
C ASN A 18 14.82 8.76 -9.66
N GLU A 19 13.57 8.44 -9.31
CA GLU A 19 12.75 7.49 -10.06
C GLU A 19 11.88 8.18 -11.10
N ILE A 20 11.67 7.52 -12.25
CA ILE A 20 10.76 8.03 -13.28
C ILE A 20 9.33 7.96 -12.74
N PHE A 21 8.62 9.09 -12.72
CA PHE A 21 7.23 9.16 -12.27
C PHE A 21 6.36 8.12 -13.01
N ASP A 22 5.45 7.48 -12.28
CA ASP A 22 4.57 6.41 -12.77
C ASP A 22 5.27 5.11 -13.23
N SER A 23 6.56 4.96 -12.91
CA SER A 23 7.26 3.68 -13.06
C SER A 23 7.01 2.75 -11.86
N THR A 24 7.21 1.45 -12.06
CA THR A 24 7.19 0.46 -10.97
C THR A 24 8.20 0.81 -9.87
N ASN A 25 9.36 1.35 -10.20
CA ASN A 25 10.38 1.70 -9.19
C ASN A 25 9.97 2.92 -8.38
N TYR A 26 9.38 3.94 -9.02
CA TYR A 26 8.79 5.07 -8.30
C TYR A 26 7.73 4.60 -7.32
N TRP A 27 6.82 3.74 -7.75
CA TRP A 27 5.77 3.21 -6.86
C TRP A 27 6.33 2.35 -5.74
N LYS A 28 7.40 1.57 -5.96
CA LYS A 28 8.10 0.84 -4.88
C LYS A 28 8.70 1.78 -3.84
N CYS A 29 9.38 2.84 -4.25
CA CYS A 29 9.90 3.85 -3.33
C CYS A 29 8.76 4.55 -2.57
N TYR A 30 7.72 4.95 -3.30
CA TYR A 30 6.57 5.66 -2.75
C TYR A 30 5.88 4.88 -1.63
N ILE A 31 5.58 3.60 -1.85
CA ILE A 31 4.90 2.77 -0.84
C ILE A 31 5.75 2.55 0.41
N GLN A 32 7.09 2.59 0.32
CA GLN A 32 7.95 2.45 1.49
C GLN A 32 7.84 3.65 2.43
N HIS A 33 7.60 4.84 1.90
CA HIS A 33 7.53 6.06 2.70
C HIS A 33 6.10 6.44 3.14
N LEU A 34 5.07 6.16 2.33
CA LEU A 34 3.71 6.59 2.63
C LEU A 34 2.86 5.51 3.32
N THR A 35 3.26 4.24 3.29
CA THR A 35 2.43 3.18 3.88
C THR A 35 2.28 3.36 5.39
N LEU A 36 1.04 3.20 5.85
CA LEU A 36 0.67 3.17 7.25
C LEU A 36 -0.08 1.87 7.54
N THR A 37 -0.06 1.45 8.81
CA THR A 37 -0.86 0.29 9.22
C THR A 37 -2.35 0.64 9.18
N SER A 38 -3.16 -0.29 8.67
CA SER A 38 -4.62 -0.20 8.78
C SER A 38 -5.12 -0.62 10.17
N TYR A 39 -4.23 -1.03 11.06
CA TYR A 39 -4.56 -1.59 12.38
C TYR A 39 -5.52 -2.80 12.31
N HIS A 40 -5.44 -3.58 11.25
CA HIS A 40 -6.17 -4.84 11.07
C HIS A 40 -5.23 -6.07 11.10
N PRO A 41 -4.54 -6.34 12.23
CA PRO A 41 -3.81 -7.60 12.35
C PRO A 41 -4.80 -8.76 12.42
N ALA A 42 -4.58 -9.78 11.59
CA ALA A 42 -5.37 -11.00 11.56
C ALA A 42 -4.46 -12.20 11.21
N GLY A 43 -4.94 -13.41 11.44
CA GLY A 43 -4.23 -14.64 11.04
C GLY A 43 -3.20 -15.17 12.04
N THR A 44 -3.07 -14.59 13.23
CA THR A 44 -2.23 -15.13 14.32
C THR A 44 -2.68 -16.50 14.81
N CYS A 45 -3.99 -16.79 14.75
CA CYS A 45 -4.58 -18.12 14.98
C CYS A 45 -5.32 -18.59 13.72
N ARG A 46 -4.57 -18.93 12.67
CA ARG A 46 -5.14 -19.36 11.39
C ARG A 46 -5.93 -20.67 11.54
N MET A 47 -7.12 -20.74 10.96
CA MET A 47 -7.88 -21.99 10.84
C MET A 47 -7.09 -23.03 10.05
N GLY A 48 -7.03 -24.27 10.53
CA GLY A 48 -6.22 -25.37 9.98
C GLY A 48 -4.81 -25.47 10.56
N ASP A 49 -4.30 -24.39 11.18
CA ASP A 49 -2.99 -24.38 11.84
C ASP A 49 -3.12 -24.37 13.36
N VAL A 50 -3.90 -23.42 13.88
CA VAL A 50 -4.05 -23.19 15.32
C VAL A 50 -5.42 -23.64 15.83
N VAL A 51 -6.47 -23.45 15.01
CA VAL A 51 -7.83 -23.87 15.34
C VAL A 51 -8.45 -24.68 14.20
N ASP A 52 -9.33 -25.63 14.50
CA ASP A 52 -10.08 -26.39 13.51
C ASP A 52 -11.30 -25.62 12.94
N GLN A 53 -12.09 -26.26 12.06
CA GLN A 53 -13.29 -25.65 11.46
C GLN A 53 -14.41 -25.39 12.48
N THR A 54 -14.30 -25.94 13.68
CA THR A 54 -15.18 -25.70 14.82
C THR A 54 -14.59 -24.69 15.81
N PHE A 55 -13.49 -24.03 15.42
CA PHE A 55 -12.74 -23.04 16.22
C PHE A 55 -12.16 -23.59 17.52
N LYS A 56 -11.90 -24.90 17.59
CA LYS A 56 -11.20 -25.54 18.69
C LYS A 56 -9.70 -25.59 18.46
#